data_AF-A0A6P1NKJ3-F1
#
_entry.id   AF-A0A6P1NKJ3-F1
#
_cell.length_a   1.000
_cell.length_b   1.000
_cell.length_c   1.000
_cell.angle_alpha   90.00
_cell.angle_beta   90.00
_cell.angle_gamma   90.00
#
_symmetry.space_group_name_H-M   'P 1'
#
loop_
_entity.id
_entity.type
_entity.pdbx_description
1 polymer ?
#
loop_
_entity_poly.entity_id
_entity_poly.type
_entity_poly.pdbx_seq_one_letter_code
_entity_poly.pdbx_strand_id
1 'polypeptide(L)'
;MEKLLEDTGVKLSSVATDLTGVSSRAMLRALIEGERDPAVPANLAVYGLRAKIPALTEPLNGRFNDHHGFLTQMHLNIIDGHTRAIADLSTRISEVLAPFAAARDLLVSIPGVSERVAEIIIAETGADMSVFPTAGHLASWAGTAPGNNESAGRVKSSNTRPGDTYLKGALGIAALAPSRSRRRTSARNTEDLLRDVDP
;
A
#
# COMPACT_ATOMS: atom_id res chain seq x y z
N MET A 1 2.32 -6.92 -18.97
CA MET A 1 1.18 -6.27 -19.63
C MET A 1 1.59 -5.03 -20.40
N GLU A 2 2.23 -4.02 -19.80
CA GLU A 2 2.62 -2.80 -20.53
C GLU A 2 3.47 -3.05 -21.78
N LYS A 3 4.57 -3.80 -21.66
CA LYS A 3 5.42 -4.17 -22.81
C LYS A 3 4.65 -4.86 -23.95
N LEU A 4 3.73 -5.76 -23.59
CA LEU A 4 2.87 -6.44 -24.56
C LEU A 4 2.00 -5.43 -25.32
N LEU A 5 1.43 -4.43 -24.63
CA LEU A 5 0.62 -3.40 -25.27
C LEU A 5 1.48 -2.50 -26.17
N GLU A 6 2.68 -2.14 -25.73
CA GLU A 6 3.60 -1.32 -26.52
C GLU A 6 4.04 -2.01 -27.82
N ASP A 7 4.25 -3.34 -27.81
CA ASP A 7 4.56 -4.12 -29.01
C ASP A 7 3.44 -4.05 -30.06
N THR A 8 2.19 -3.80 -29.63
CA THR A 8 1.05 -3.57 -30.53
C THR A 8 0.94 -2.12 -31.02
N GLY A 9 1.72 -1.20 -30.48
CA GLY A 9 1.56 0.25 -30.68
C GLY A 9 0.52 0.90 -29.75
N VAL A 10 -0.14 0.13 -28.87
CA VAL A 10 -1.07 0.68 -27.87
C VAL A 10 -0.27 1.16 -26.64
N LYS A 11 -0.32 2.46 -26.34
CA LYS A 11 0.46 3.12 -25.29
C LYS A 11 -0.39 3.77 -24.19
N LEU A 12 -1.37 3.02 -23.68
CA LEU A 12 -2.34 3.53 -22.71
C LEU A 12 -1.70 4.14 -21.43
N SER A 13 -0.57 3.61 -20.96
CA SER A 13 0.15 4.11 -19.78
C SER A 13 0.75 5.50 -19.96
N SER A 14 0.86 6.00 -21.20
CA SER A 14 1.28 7.39 -21.46
C SER A 14 0.25 8.43 -21.02
N VAL A 15 -1.03 8.02 -20.86
CA VAL A 15 -2.14 8.92 -20.51
C VAL A 15 -2.85 8.48 -19.22
N ALA A 16 -3.03 7.17 -19.06
CA ALA A 16 -3.64 6.56 -17.88
C ALA A 16 -2.58 6.23 -16.83
N THR A 17 -2.77 6.74 -15.61
CA THR A 17 -1.85 6.50 -14.49
C THR A 17 -1.88 5.06 -13.97
N ASP A 18 -2.98 4.35 -14.20
CA ASP A 18 -3.16 2.96 -13.76
C ASP A 18 -3.73 2.12 -14.91
N LEU A 19 -2.94 1.16 -15.40
CA LEU A 19 -3.34 0.23 -16.46
C LEU A 19 -4.36 -0.83 -16.02
N THR A 20 -4.52 -1.02 -14.71
CA THR A 20 -5.45 -1.99 -14.11
C THR A 20 -6.70 -1.33 -13.53
N GLY A 21 -6.78 0.00 -13.59
CA GLY A 21 -7.91 0.78 -13.14
C GLY A 21 -9.15 0.60 -14.02
N VAL A 22 -10.30 1.08 -13.53
CA VAL A 22 -11.62 0.87 -14.15
C VAL A 22 -11.66 1.30 -15.62
N SER A 23 -11.19 2.51 -15.94
CA SER A 23 -11.18 3.01 -17.33
C SER A 23 -10.29 2.17 -18.23
N SER A 24 -9.06 1.90 -17.79
CA SER A 24 -8.10 1.14 -18.56
C SER A 24 -8.58 -0.29 -18.82
N ARG A 25 -9.22 -0.92 -17.83
CA ARG A 25 -9.84 -2.24 -18.00
C ARG A 25 -10.99 -2.23 -18.98
N ALA A 26 -11.84 -1.21 -18.97
CA ALA A 26 -12.94 -1.09 -19.93
C ALA A 26 -12.40 -0.95 -21.36
N MET A 27 -11.37 -0.11 -21.56
CA MET A 27 -10.68 0.06 -22.84
C MET A 27 -10.04 -1.24 -23.33
N LEU A 28 -9.25 -1.90 -22.47
CA LEU A 28 -8.60 -3.16 -22.81
C LEU A 28 -9.62 -4.26 -23.13
N ARG A 29 -10.76 -4.29 -22.43
CA ARG A 29 -11.84 -5.23 -22.71
C ARG A 29 -12.46 -5.00 -24.08
N ALA A 30 -12.74 -3.75 -24.45
CA ALA A 30 -13.23 -3.44 -25.79
C ALA A 30 -12.25 -3.91 -26.88
N LEU A 31 -10.94 -3.68 -26.69
CA LEU A 31 -9.91 -4.18 -27.61
C LEU A 31 -9.88 -5.73 -27.68
N ILE A 32 -10.01 -6.40 -26.54
CA ILE A 32 -10.10 -7.88 -26.46
C ILE A 32 -11.35 -8.39 -27.18
N GLU A 33 -12.48 -7.69 -27.07
CA GLU A 33 -13.76 -8.03 -27.71
C GLU A 33 -13.78 -7.75 -29.23
N GLY A 34 -12.69 -7.21 -29.77
CA GLY A 34 -12.52 -7.01 -31.20
C GLY A 34 -12.70 -5.57 -31.67
N GLU A 35 -12.90 -4.60 -30.78
CA GLU A 35 -12.99 -3.19 -31.16
C GLU A 35 -11.66 -2.68 -31.72
N ARG A 36 -11.72 -1.96 -32.84
CA ARG A 36 -10.55 -1.42 -33.56
C ARG A 36 -10.68 0.07 -33.86
N ASP A 37 -11.86 0.67 -33.72
CA ASP A 37 -12.01 2.12 -33.70
C ASP A 37 -11.49 2.64 -32.36
N PRO A 38 -10.37 3.39 -32.31
CA PRO A 38 -9.79 3.88 -31.07
C PRO A 38 -10.68 4.89 -30.33
N ALA A 39 -11.66 5.51 -30.99
CA ALA A 39 -12.58 6.43 -30.36
C ALA A 39 -13.55 5.71 -29.41
N VAL A 40 -13.95 4.48 -29.72
CA VAL A 40 -14.88 3.68 -28.89
C VAL A 40 -14.29 3.38 -27.50
N PRO A 41 -13.11 2.75 -27.35
CA PRO A 41 -12.50 2.54 -26.05
C PRO A 41 -12.14 3.86 -25.37
N ALA A 42 -11.67 4.89 -26.10
CA ALA A 42 -11.37 6.19 -25.50
C ALA A 42 -12.58 6.78 -24.75
N ASN A 43 -13.78 6.65 -25.31
CA ASN A 43 -15.03 7.12 -24.70
C ASN A 43 -15.48 6.34 -23.44
N LEU A 44 -14.87 5.20 -23.14
CA LEU A 44 -15.08 4.45 -21.89
C LEU A 44 -14.35 5.07 -20.69
N ALA A 45 -13.59 6.15 -20.89
CA ALA A 45 -12.93 6.87 -19.82
C ALA A 45 -13.91 7.47 -18.80
N VAL A 46 -13.63 7.23 -17.51
CA VAL A 46 -14.40 7.75 -16.38
C VAL A 46 -13.58 8.69 -15.51
N TYR A 47 -14.25 9.45 -14.64
CA TYR A 47 -13.65 10.41 -13.71
C TYR A 47 -12.69 11.40 -14.40
N GLY A 48 -11.53 11.68 -13.79
CA GLY A 48 -10.53 12.60 -14.33
C GLY A 48 -9.94 12.17 -15.68
N LEU A 49 -10.05 10.89 -16.05
CA LEU A 49 -9.58 10.41 -17.35
C LEU A 49 -10.52 10.81 -18.48
N ARG A 50 -11.80 11.10 -18.18
CA ARG A 50 -12.78 11.60 -19.16
C ARG A 50 -12.35 12.91 -19.81
N ALA A 51 -11.71 13.80 -19.04
CA ALA A 51 -11.16 15.05 -19.59
C ALA A 51 -10.01 14.80 -20.59
N LYS A 52 -9.39 13.61 -20.56
CA LYS A 52 -8.28 13.22 -21.44
C LYS A 52 -8.71 12.39 -22.66
N ILE A 53 -10.00 12.23 -22.93
CA ILE A 53 -10.50 11.51 -24.12
C ILE A 53 -9.81 11.97 -25.42
N PRO A 54 -9.64 13.28 -25.70
CA PRO A 54 -8.95 13.72 -26.91
C PRO A 54 -7.51 13.20 -27.01
N ALA A 55 -6.84 13.01 -25.88
CA ALA A 55 -5.47 12.50 -25.80
C ALA A 55 -5.40 10.97 -25.75
N LEU A 56 -6.53 10.26 -25.57
CA LEU A 56 -6.58 8.80 -25.47
C LEU A 56 -6.69 8.09 -26.82
N THR A 57 -7.27 8.75 -27.83
CA THR A 57 -7.49 8.14 -29.14
C THR A 57 -6.18 7.70 -29.80
N GLU A 58 -5.16 8.57 -29.80
CA GLU A 58 -3.87 8.26 -30.43
C GLU A 58 -3.12 7.09 -29.75
N PRO A 59 -2.97 7.05 -28.41
CA PRO A 59 -2.40 5.89 -27.72
C PRO A 59 -3.16 4.57 -27.89
N LEU A 60 -4.44 4.61 -28.28
CA LEU A 60 -5.26 3.41 -28.52
C LEU A 60 -5.22 2.97 -29.99
N ASN A 61 -4.66 3.79 -30.88
CA ASN A 61 -4.53 3.51 -32.30
C ASN A 61 -3.31 2.61 -32.58
N GLY A 62 -3.48 1.31 -32.36
CA GLY A 62 -2.43 0.30 -32.55
C GLY A 62 -2.90 -0.95 -33.31
N ARG A 63 -1.95 -1.82 -33.65
CA ARG A 63 -2.17 -3.14 -34.26
C ARG A 63 -2.52 -4.19 -33.20
N PHE A 64 -3.66 -4.01 -32.54
CA PHE A 64 -4.20 -4.98 -31.59
C PHE A 64 -4.92 -6.10 -32.35
N ASN A 65 -4.46 -7.35 -32.18
CA ASN A 65 -5.03 -8.52 -32.85
C ASN A 65 -5.50 -9.55 -31.81
N ASP A 66 -6.07 -10.65 -32.28
CA ASP A 66 -6.67 -11.68 -31.41
C ASP A 66 -5.63 -12.36 -30.51
N HIS A 67 -4.38 -12.51 -30.97
CA HIS A 67 -3.30 -13.05 -30.16
C HIS A 67 -2.93 -12.10 -29.00
N HIS A 68 -2.84 -10.79 -29.29
CA HIS A 68 -2.64 -9.76 -28.26
C HIS A 68 -3.82 -9.72 -27.27
N GLY A 69 -5.04 -9.88 -27.78
CA GLY A 69 -6.26 -10.03 -26.98
C GLY A 69 -6.17 -11.20 -26.01
N PHE A 70 -5.78 -12.38 -26.49
CA PHE A 70 -5.58 -13.57 -25.67
C PHE A 70 -4.56 -13.35 -24.54
N LEU A 71 -3.37 -12.82 -24.86
CA LEU A 71 -2.32 -12.57 -23.86
C LEU A 71 -2.72 -11.48 -22.85
N THR A 72 -3.41 -10.43 -23.31
CA THR A 72 -3.91 -9.36 -22.43
C THR A 72 -4.98 -9.91 -21.47
N GLN A 73 -5.91 -10.72 -21.96
CA GLN A 73 -6.91 -11.38 -21.12
C GLN A 73 -6.27 -12.30 -20.08
N MET A 74 -5.25 -13.07 -20.46
CA MET A 74 -4.50 -13.92 -19.53
C MET A 74 -3.85 -13.09 -18.41
N HIS A 75 -3.21 -11.96 -18.74
CA HIS A 75 -2.64 -11.07 -17.73
C HIS A 75 -3.69 -10.47 -16.80
N LEU A 76 -4.83 -10.01 -17.34
CA LEU A 76 -5.93 -9.48 -16.52
C LEU A 76 -6.47 -10.55 -15.55
N ASN A 77 -6.65 -11.79 -16.03
CA ASN A 77 -7.10 -12.91 -15.19
C ASN A 77 -6.11 -13.21 -14.06
N ILE A 78 -4.81 -13.17 -14.33
CA ILE A 78 -3.77 -13.36 -13.31
C ILE A 78 -3.87 -12.25 -12.25
N ILE A 79 -3.98 -10.99 -12.68
CA ILE A 79 -4.12 -9.85 -11.75
C ILE A 79 -5.37 -10.03 -10.89
N ASP A 80 -6.51 -10.37 -11.49
CA ASP A 80 -7.76 -10.61 -10.77
C ASP A 80 -7.65 -11.77 -9.76
N GLY A 81 -6.96 -12.84 -10.14
CA GLY A 81 -6.68 -13.96 -9.24
C GLY A 81 -5.86 -13.54 -8.02
N HIS A 82 -4.79 -12.75 -8.22
CA HIS A 82 -3.97 -12.24 -7.12
C HIS A 82 -4.75 -11.24 -6.25
N THR A 83 -5.54 -10.35 -6.85
CA THR A 83 -6.40 -9.42 -6.11
C THR A 83 -7.39 -10.19 -5.23
N ARG A 84 -7.99 -11.26 -5.74
CA ARG A 84 -8.91 -12.11 -4.97
C ARG A 84 -8.19 -12.83 -3.83
N ALA A 85 -7.03 -13.43 -4.09
CA ALA A 85 -6.23 -14.08 -3.05
C ALA A 85 -5.81 -13.12 -1.93
N ILE A 86 -5.44 -11.87 -2.27
CA ILE A 86 -5.13 -10.84 -1.28
C ILE A 86 -6.36 -10.50 -0.44
N ALA A 87 -7.54 -10.40 -1.05
CA ALA A 87 -8.79 -10.13 -0.34
C ALA A 87 -9.14 -11.29 0.62
N ASP A 88 -9.09 -12.53 0.14
CA ASP A 88 -9.36 -13.73 0.93
C ASP A 88 -8.41 -13.82 2.14
N LEU A 89 -7.11 -13.56 1.93
CA LEU A 89 -6.12 -13.51 3.00
C LEU A 89 -6.39 -12.36 3.98
N SER A 90 -6.78 -11.18 3.50
CA SER A 90 -7.10 -10.04 4.37
C SER A 90 -8.32 -10.31 5.24
N THR A 91 -9.35 -10.97 4.68
CA THR A 91 -10.50 -11.44 5.46
C THR A 91 -10.06 -12.45 6.51
N ARG A 92 -9.26 -13.45 6.13
CA ARG A 92 -8.79 -14.46 7.07
C ARG A 92 -7.93 -13.87 8.20
N ILE A 93 -7.07 -12.91 7.90
CA ILE A 93 -6.27 -12.18 8.89
C ILE A 93 -7.20 -11.46 9.87
N SER A 94 -8.22 -10.77 9.37
CA SER A 94 -9.19 -10.06 10.21
C SER A 94 -9.94 -11.00 11.16
N GLU A 95 -10.34 -12.18 10.70
CA GLU A 95 -10.98 -13.21 11.53
C GLU A 95 -10.05 -13.71 12.65
N VAL A 96 -8.80 -14.05 12.30
CA VAL A 96 -7.82 -14.57 13.26
C VAL A 96 -7.38 -13.49 14.25
N LEU A 97 -7.39 -12.22 13.85
CA LEU A 97 -7.07 -11.09 14.71
C LEU A 97 -8.24 -10.58 15.55
N ALA A 98 -9.46 -11.09 15.35
CA ALA A 98 -10.63 -10.67 16.13
C ALA A 98 -10.43 -10.73 17.66
N PRO A 99 -9.76 -11.76 18.25
CA PRO A 99 -9.46 -11.78 19.68
C PRO A 99 -8.50 -10.66 20.15
N PHE A 100 -7.72 -10.08 19.23
CA PHE A 100 -6.72 -9.05 19.51
C PHE A 100 -7.19 -7.65 19.10
N ALA A 101 -8.48 -7.46 18.80
CA ALA A 101 -9.03 -6.19 18.32
C ALA A 101 -8.71 -5.01 19.25
N ALA A 102 -8.82 -5.20 20.57
CA ALA A 102 -8.49 -4.14 21.54
C ALA A 102 -7.01 -3.72 21.49
N ALA A 103 -6.10 -4.69 21.35
CA ALA A 103 -4.66 -4.41 21.23
C ALA A 103 -4.35 -3.71 19.90
N ARG A 104 -4.98 -4.15 18.81
CA ARG A 104 -4.86 -3.53 17.49
C ARG A 104 -5.33 -2.07 17.53
N ASP A 105 -6.51 -1.82 18.08
CA ASP A 105 -7.09 -0.47 18.13
C ASP A 105 -6.25 0.47 18.99
N LEU A 106 -5.67 -0.04 20.08
CA LEU A 106 -4.71 0.72 20.88
C LEU A 106 -3.44 1.05 20.09
N LEU A 107 -2.88 0.09 19.33
CA LEU A 107 -1.71 0.33 18.47
C LEU A 107 -2.00 1.35 17.38
N VAL A 108 -3.16 1.27 16.72
CA VAL A 108 -3.60 2.22 15.68
C VAL A 108 -3.75 3.64 16.21
N SER A 109 -3.94 3.82 17.52
CA SER A 109 -4.00 5.15 18.13
C SER A 109 -2.63 5.87 18.14
N ILE A 110 -1.52 5.14 17.93
CA ILE A 110 -0.17 5.70 17.82
C ILE A 110 0.00 6.36 16.45
N PRO A 111 0.37 7.65 16.38
CA PRO A 111 0.60 8.34 15.11
C PRO A 111 1.61 7.60 14.22
N GLY A 112 1.20 7.29 12.99
CA GLY A 112 2.02 6.56 12.03
C GLY A 112 1.78 5.05 11.99
N VAL A 113 1.11 4.48 13.00
CA VAL A 113 0.71 3.08 12.99
C VAL A 113 -0.62 2.94 12.26
N SER A 114 -0.58 2.35 11.06
CA SER A 114 -1.80 1.95 10.35
C SER A 114 -2.32 0.61 10.87
N GLU A 115 -3.57 0.27 10.50
CA GLU A 115 -4.16 -1.03 10.81
C GLU A 115 -3.24 -2.18 10.40
N ARG A 116 -2.75 -2.19 9.15
CA ARG A 116 -1.80 -3.20 8.66
C ARG A 116 -0.50 -3.26 9.49
N VAL A 117 0.01 -2.12 9.96
CA VAL A 117 1.22 -2.11 10.81
C VAL A 117 0.91 -2.69 12.19
N ALA A 118 -0.25 -2.38 12.76
CA ALA A 118 -0.69 -2.98 14.02
C ALA A 118 -0.89 -4.50 13.91
N GLU A 119 -1.47 -4.98 12.81
CA GLU A 119 -1.61 -6.42 12.50
C GLU A 119 -0.26 -7.13 12.49
N ILE A 120 0.76 -6.54 11.83
CA ILE A 120 2.13 -7.09 11.80
C ILE A 120 2.73 -7.10 13.21
N ILE A 121 2.60 -6.01 13.98
CA ILE A 121 3.12 -5.97 15.35
C ILE A 121 2.52 -7.09 16.20
N ILE A 122 1.20 -7.31 16.10
CA ILE A 122 0.51 -8.38 16.83
C ILE A 122 0.98 -9.76 16.35
N ALA A 123 1.11 -9.97 15.04
CA ALA A 123 1.55 -11.24 14.47
C ALA A 123 2.97 -11.62 14.91
N GLU A 124 3.91 -10.66 14.90
CA GLU A 124 5.30 -10.92 15.26
C GLU A 124 5.51 -11.03 16.78
N THR A 125 4.74 -10.30 17.58
CA THR A 125 4.89 -10.31 19.04
C THR A 125 4.00 -11.32 19.75
N GLY A 126 2.98 -11.86 19.07
CA GLY A 126 1.96 -12.72 19.66
C GLY A 126 0.96 -12.00 20.57
N ALA A 127 0.98 -10.66 20.63
CA ALA A 127 0.19 -9.79 21.53
C ALA A 127 0.38 -10.00 23.04
N ASP A 128 1.14 -11.00 23.47
CA ASP A 128 1.56 -11.17 24.87
C ASP A 128 2.87 -10.42 25.13
N MET A 129 2.79 -9.26 25.76
CA MET A 129 3.97 -8.48 26.11
C MET A 129 4.76 -9.04 27.30
N SER A 130 4.23 -10.04 28.03
CA SER A 130 4.93 -10.64 29.18
C SER A 130 6.18 -11.43 28.77
N VAL A 131 6.27 -11.84 27.50
CA VAL A 131 7.45 -12.51 26.93
C VAL A 131 8.67 -11.59 26.85
N PHE A 132 8.46 -10.26 26.91
CA PHE A 132 9.53 -9.27 26.91
C PHE A 132 9.66 -8.62 28.30
N PRO A 133 10.80 -8.79 29.00
CA PRO A 133 10.97 -8.19 30.33
C PRO A 133 10.89 -6.66 30.34
N THR A 134 11.32 -6.01 29.26
CA THR A 134 11.22 -4.55 29.07
C THR A 134 11.01 -4.21 27.60
N ALA A 135 10.54 -2.99 27.31
CA ALA A 135 10.45 -2.47 25.95
C ALA A 135 11.81 -2.47 25.22
N GLY A 136 12.92 -2.35 25.96
CA GLY A 136 14.27 -2.46 25.39
C GLY A 136 14.59 -3.86 24.86
N HIS A 137 14.05 -4.92 25.49
CA HIS A 137 14.19 -6.28 24.99
C HIS A 137 13.42 -6.47 23.68
N LEU A 138 12.20 -5.94 23.58
CA LEU A 138 11.44 -5.92 22.34
C LEU A 138 12.20 -5.17 21.23
N ALA A 139 12.72 -3.98 21.52
CA ALA A 139 13.48 -3.18 20.54
C ALA A 139 14.78 -3.89 20.09
N SER A 140 15.46 -4.58 21.01
CA SER A 140 16.63 -5.39 20.69
C SER A 140 16.27 -6.60 19.83
N TRP A 141 15.17 -7.28 20.14
CA TRP A 141 14.69 -8.45 19.40
C TRP A 141 14.20 -8.08 17.99
N ALA A 142 13.47 -6.97 17.87
CA ALA A 142 13.08 -6.36 16.59
C ALA A 142 14.29 -5.85 15.77
N GLY A 143 15.49 -5.79 16.37
CA GLY A 143 16.69 -5.29 15.69
C GLY A 143 16.62 -3.80 15.37
N THR A 144 15.85 -3.01 16.14
CA THR A 144 15.79 -1.53 16.03
C THR A 144 16.74 -0.84 17.00
N ALA A 145 17.21 -1.54 18.03
CA ALA A 145 18.25 -1.05 18.93
C ALA A 145 19.62 -0.95 18.22
N PRO A 146 20.42 0.11 18.48
CA PRO A 146 21.77 0.24 17.93
C PRO A 146 22.65 -0.90 18.44
N GLY A 147 23.59 -1.34 17.59
CA GLY A 147 24.54 -2.37 17.99
C GLY A 147 25.48 -1.86 19.07
N ASN A 148 25.59 -2.60 20.19
CA ASN A 148 26.64 -2.36 21.18
C ASN A 148 27.84 -3.26 20.86
N ASN A 149 28.78 -2.75 20.04
CA ASN A 149 30.03 -3.44 19.69
C ASN A 149 31.22 -2.57 20.10
N GLU A 150 31.64 -2.72 21.34
CA GLU A 150 32.74 -2.01 21.96
C GLU A 150 33.77 -2.99 22.51
N SER A 151 35.06 -2.70 22.34
CA SER A 151 36.11 -3.39 23.08
C SER A 151 37.16 -2.40 23.57
N ALA A 152 37.58 -2.52 24.83
CA ALA A 152 38.60 -1.66 25.43
C ALA A 152 38.32 -0.15 25.25
N GLY A 153 37.07 0.28 25.41
CA GLY A 153 36.69 1.70 25.29
C GLY A 153 36.53 2.21 23.86
N ARG A 154 36.66 1.34 22.85
CA ARG A 154 36.51 1.71 21.42
C ARG A 154 35.29 1.06 20.80
N VAL A 155 34.37 1.89 20.31
CA VAL A 155 33.22 1.47 19.50
C VAL A 155 33.72 1.04 18.11
N LYS A 156 33.50 -0.23 17.77
CA LYS A 156 33.86 -0.80 16.46
C LYS A 156 32.76 -0.60 15.42
N SER A 157 31.50 -0.70 15.84
CA SER A 157 30.34 -0.49 14.97
C SER A 157 29.09 -0.23 15.82
N SER A 158 28.24 0.68 15.35
CA SER A 158 26.92 0.98 15.94
C SER A 158 25.75 0.45 15.10
N ASN A 159 26.03 -0.30 14.03
CA ASN A 159 24.99 -0.82 13.14
C ASN A 159 23.99 -1.67 13.92
N THR A 160 22.70 -1.48 13.62
CA THR A 160 21.64 -2.32 14.20
C THR A 160 21.89 -3.78 13.83
N ARG A 161 21.71 -4.68 14.79
CA ARG A 161 21.83 -6.12 14.55
C ARG A 161 20.69 -6.62 13.65
N PRO A 162 20.85 -7.78 13.00
CA PRO A 162 19.71 -8.52 12.47
C PRO A 162 18.69 -8.76 13.58
N GLY A 163 17.41 -8.69 13.24
CA GLY A 163 16.30 -8.93 14.14
C GLY A 163 15.09 -9.34 13.31
N ASP A 164 13.91 -9.28 13.91
CA ASP A 164 12.68 -9.60 13.18
C ASP A 164 12.49 -8.65 11.97
N THR A 165 12.52 -9.20 10.76
CA THR A 165 12.54 -8.39 9.53
C THR A 165 11.18 -7.74 9.26
N TYR A 166 10.08 -8.42 9.62
CA TYR A 166 8.73 -7.93 9.39
C TYR A 166 8.37 -6.83 10.38
N LEU A 167 8.63 -7.03 11.67
CA LEU A 167 8.45 -6.04 12.71
C LEU A 167 9.34 -4.82 12.49
N LYS A 168 10.63 -5.02 12.16
CA LYS A 168 11.54 -3.92 11.84
C LYS A 168 11.06 -3.08 10.65
N GLY A 169 10.59 -3.73 9.60
CA GLY A 169 9.99 -3.08 8.44
C GLY A 169 8.75 -2.27 8.79
N ALA A 170 7.85 -2.87 9.58
CA ALA A 170 6.61 -2.24 10.03
C ALA A 170 6.87 -1.00 10.92
N LEU A 171 7.84 -1.09 11.85
CA LEU A 171 8.28 0.03 12.68
C LEU A 171 8.92 1.15 11.83
N GLY A 172 9.69 0.79 10.80
CA GLY A 172 10.24 1.76 9.86
C GLY A 172 9.16 2.51 9.06
N ILE A 173 8.12 1.81 8.61
CA ILE A 173 6.95 2.42 7.96
C ILE A 173 6.24 3.37 8.93
N ALA A 174 6.00 2.93 10.17
CA ALA A 174 5.35 3.75 11.18
C ALA A 174 6.13 5.03 11.50
N ALA A 175 7.45 4.93 11.64
CA ALA A 175 8.31 6.08 11.92
C ALA A 175 8.33 7.11 10.77
N LEU A 176 8.23 6.65 9.52
CA LEU A 176 8.23 7.52 8.33
C LEU A 176 6.85 8.07 7.95
N ALA A 177 5.77 7.50 8.48
CA ALA A 177 4.41 7.93 8.12
C ALA A 177 4.10 9.38 8.56
N PRO A 178 4.42 9.83 9.79
CA PRO A 178 4.15 11.21 10.22
C PRO A 178 4.88 12.27 9.40
N SER A 179 6.10 11.98 8.92
CA SER A 179 6.90 12.96 8.14
C SER A 179 6.34 13.23 6.74
N ARG A 180 5.50 12.31 6.22
CA ARG A 180 4.78 12.47 4.94
C ARG A 180 3.46 13.23 5.09
N SER A 181 2.96 13.40 6.31
CA SER A 181 1.79 14.22 6.57
C SER A 181 2.18 15.70 6.51
N ARG A 182 1.71 16.41 5.47
CA ARG A 182 1.84 17.87 5.38
C ARG A 182 1.08 18.45 6.57
N ARG A 183 1.80 19.05 7.53
CA ARG A 183 1.21 19.71 8.73
C ARG A 183 -0.06 20.49 8.35
N ARG A 184 -1.22 19.95 8.70
CA ARG A 184 -2.40 20.73 9.06
C ARG A 184 -2.57 20.59 10.56
N THR A 185 -1.63 21.16 11.31
CA THR A 185 -1.84 21.43 12.73
C THR A 185 -2.88 22.53 12.83
N SER A 186 -4.16 22.16 12.93
CA SER A 186 -5.12 22.97 13.65
C SER A 186 -4.72 22.87 15.12
N ALA A 187 -4.00 23.88 15.62
CA ALA A 187 -4.03 24.18 17.04
C ALA A 187 -5.49 24.52 17.37
N ARG A 188 -6.29 23.53 17.78
CA ARG A 188 -7.43 23.82 18.63
C ARG A 188 -6.85 24.01 20.02
N ASN A 189 -6.80 25.28 20.41
CA ASN A 189 -6.42 25.76 21.72
C ASN A 189 -7.03 24.87 22.82
N THR A 190 -6.17 24.30 23.65
CA THR A 190 -6.51 23.73 24.95
C THR A 190 -6.84 24.80 26.01
N GLU A 191 -6.94 26.07 25.62
CA GLU A 191 -7.28 27.19 26.52
C GLU A 191 -8.79 27.48 26.63
N ASP A 192 -9.64 26.89 25.78
CA ASP A 192 -11.11 27.12 25.81
C ASP A 192 -11.89 26.13 26.71
N LEU A 193 -11.21 25.19 27.38
CA LEU A 193 -11.87 24.19 28.26
C LEU A 193 -11.75 24.48 29.76
N LEU A 194 -11.24 25.67 30.16
CA LEU A 194 -11.10 26.07 31.57
C LEU A 194 -11.73 27.43 31.90
N ARG A 195 -12.72 27.90 31.13
CA ARG A 195 -13.46 29.14 31.43
C ARG A 195 -14.93 29.00 31.83
N ASP A 196 -15.50 27.79 31.83
CA ASP A 196 -16.92 27.58 32.19
C ASP A 196 -17.11 26.61 33.38
N VAL A 197 -16.41 26.85 34.50
CA VAL A 197 -16.76 26.26 35.81
C VAL A 197 -16.42 27.24 36.93
N ASP A 198 -17.35 28.16 37.25
CA ASP A 198 -17.98 28.36 38.58
C ASP A 198 -18.85 29.65 38.57
N PRO A 199 -19.83 29.79 39.48
CA PRO A 199 -21.21 30.20 39.18
C PRO A 199 -21.47 31.71 38.98
#